data_AF-A0A850HMG4-F1
#
_entry.id   AF-A0A850HMG4-F1
#
_cell.length_a   1.000
_cell.length_b   1.000
_cell.length_c   1.000
_cell.angle_alpha   90.00
_cell.angle_beta   90.00
_cell.angle_gamma   90.00
#
_symmetry.space_group_name_H-M   'P 1'
#
loop_
_entity.id
_entity.type
_entity.pdbx_description
1 polymer ?
#
loop_
_entity_poly.entity_id
_entity_poly.type
_entity_poly.pdbx_seq_one_letter_code
_entity_poly.pdbx_strand_id
1 'polypeptide(L)' 'MQNVGRWADRIKILVWDRTGLVLVHKRLEGCKFVWPTIADGVMRISPAMFAALFEGLDWRLVRPEEARRPQVAG' A
#
# COMPACT_ATOMS: atom_id res chain seq x y z
N MET A 1 -16.60 -13.29 -3.51
CA MET A 1 -16.53 -12.54 -2.23
C MET A 1 -15.40 -13.15 -1.40
N GLN A 2 -14.26 -12.48 -1.28
CA GLN A 2 -13.17 -12.98 -0.42
C GLN A 2 -13.56 -12.64 1.03
N ASN A 3 -13.56 -13.63 1.91
CA ASN A 3 -13.91 -13.49 3.33
C ASN A 3 -12.99 -12.45 3.97
N VAL A 4 -13.51 -11.24 4.22
CA VAL A 4 -12.80 -10.19 4.94
C VAL A 4 -12.66 -10.65 6.38
N GLY A 5 -11.50 -11.23 6.71
CA GLY A 5 -11.19 -11.71 8.04
C GLY A 5 -11.40 -10.65 9.12
N ARG A 6 -11.64 -11.10 10.35
CA ARG A 6 -11.91 -10.28 11.54
C ARG A 6 -10.86 -9.19 11.81
N TRP A 7 -9.66 -9.29 11.22
CA TRP A 7 -8.51 -8.42 11.46
C TRP A 7 -8.08 -7.60 10.25
N ALA A 8 -8.96 -7.40 9.27
CA ALA A 8 -8.65 -6.56 8.10
C ALA A 8 -8.49 -5.07 8.45
N ASP A 9 -8.70 -4.66 9.71
CA ASP A 9 -8.43 -3.32 10.21
C ASP A 9 -6.96 -3.10 10.62
N ARG A 10 -6.10 -4.12 10.58
CA ARG A 10 -4.71 -4.04 11.05
C ARG A 10 -3.71 -4.44 9.98
N ILE A 11 -2.55 -3.78 9.98
CA ILE A 11 -1.39 -4.10 9.14
C ILE A 11 -0.10 -4.11 9.97
N LYS A 12 0.79 -5.05 9.65
CA LYS A 12 2.17 -5.09 10.15
C LYS A 12 3.12 -4.97 8.96
N ILE A 13 4.10 -4.08 9.06
CA ILE A 13 5.10 -3.84 8.01
C ILE A 13 6.47 -3.92 8.66
N LEU A 14 7.31 -4.79 8.13
CA LEU A 14 8.71 -4.89 8.52
C LEU A 14 9.57 -4.18 7.46
N VAL A 15 10.35 -3.19 7.89
CA VAL A 15 11.17 -2.34 7.02
C VAL A 15 12.62 -2.37 7.50
N TRP A 16 13.59 -2.42 6.59
CA TRP A 16 14.99 -2.16 6.90
C TRP A 16 15.34 -0.71 6.52
N ASP A 17 15.71 0.12 7.49
CA ASP A 17 15.98 1.55 7.27
C ASP A 17 17.46 1.88 6.98
N ARG A 18 18.26 0.84 6.69
CA ARG A 18 19.73 0.80 6.58
C ARG A 18 20.49 0.69 7.89
N THR A 19 19.86 0.96 9.03
CA THR A 19 20.49 0.86 10.36
C THR A 19 19.90 -0.29 11.18
N GLY A 20 18.63 -0.63 10.96
CA GLY A 20 17.96 -1.67 11.69
C GLY A 20 16.63 -2.09 11.06
N LEU A 21 16.03 -3.10 11.68
CA LEU A 21 14.66 -3.53 11.40
C LEU A 21 13.68 -2.66 12.20
N VAL A 22 12.70 -2.11 11.48
CA VAL A 22 11.59 -1.34 12.04
C VAL A 22 10.30 -2.11 11.80
N LEU A 23 9.53 -2.35 12.87
CA LEU A 23 8.17 -2.88 12.77
C LEU A 23 7.16 -1.74 12.91
N VAL A 24 6.41 -1.50 11.85
CA VAL A 24 5.23 -0.62 11.89
C VAL A 24 4.00 -1.47 12.13
N HIS A 25 3.20 -1.11 13.14
CA HIS A 25 1.90 -1.73 13.41
C HIS A 25 0.83 -0.63 13.37
N LYS A 26 -0.05 -0.68 12.36
CA LYS A 26 -1.12 0.29 12.17
C LYS A 26 -2.48 -0.40 12.27
N ARG A 27 -3.41 0.26 12.95
CA ARG A 27 -4.82 -0.10 13.00
C ARG A 27 -5.64 1.05 12.43
N LEU A 28 -6.62 0.74 11.61
CA LEU A 28 -7.61 1.68 11.14
C LEU A 28 -8.81 1.69 12.08
N GLU A 29 -9.33 2.88 12.36
CA GLU A 29 -10.53 3.04 13.16
C GLU A 29 -11.72 3.23 12.20
N GLY A 30 -12.72 2.35 12.30
CA GLY A 30 -13.95 2.45 11.50
C GLY A 30 -13.87 2.01 10.03
N CYS A 31 -12.69 1.64 9.51
CA CYS A 31 -12.53 1.11 8.16
C CYS A 31 -11.61 -0.13 8.12
N LYS A 32 -11.52 -0.77 6.95
CA LYS A 32 -10.72 -1.98 6.73
C LYS A 32 -9.79 -1.79 5.55
N PHE A 33 -8.59 -2.34 5.65
CA PHE A 33 -7.67 -2.42 4.53
C PHE A 33 -8.26 -3.28 3.41
N VAL A 34 -8.10 -2.81 2.18
CA VAL A 34 -8.29 -3.62 0.99
C VAL A 34 -7.01 -4.40 0.73
N TRP A 35 -6.95 -5.64 1.21
CA TRP A 35 -5.73 -6.44 1.08
C TRP A 35 -5.47 -6.87 -0.38
N PRO A 36 -4.23 -6.73 -0.87
CA PRO A 36 -3.84 -7.37 -2.13
C PRO A 36 -3.97 -8.88 -2.05
N THR A 37 -4.50 -9.48 -3.11
CA THR A 37 -4.36 -10.93 -3.33
C THR A 37 -2.92 -11.18 -3.78
N ILE A 38 -2.12 -11.82 -2.92
CA ILE A 38 -0.73 -12.17 -3.22
C ILE A 38 -0.73 -13.55 -3.87
N ALA A 39 -0.34 -13.63 -5.15
CA ALA A 39 -0.27 -14.90 -5.88
C ALA A 39 1.06 -15.64 -5.65
N ASP A 40 2.19 -14.93 -5.74
CA ASP A 40 3.54 -15.54 -5.74
C ASP A 40 4.36 -15.19 -4.49
N GLY A 41 3.69 -14.93 -3.36
CA GLY A 41 4.33 -14.56 -2.09
C GLY A 41 4.93 -13.15 -2.02
N VAL A 42 5.25 -12.53 -3.15
CA VAL A 42 5.80 -11.17 -3.24
C VAL A 42 4.97 -10.32 -4.20
N MET A 43 4.70 -9.08 -3.82
CA MET A 43 4.02 -8.10 -4.67
C MET A 43 4.84 -6.82 -4.78
N ARG A 44 4.95 -6.27 -5.99
CA ARG A 44 5.47 -4.91 -6.22
C ARG A 44 4.33 -3.92 -6.24
N ILE A 45 4.47 -2.82 -5.51
CA ILE A 45 3.55 -1.68 -5.51
C ILE A 45 4.34 -0.38 -5.64
N SER A 46 3.72 0.64 -6.24
CA SER A 46 4.32 1.97 -6.31
C SER A 46 4.25 2.67 -4.95
N PRO A 47 5.08 3.70 -4.71
CA PRO A 47 4.99 4.50 -3.49
C PRO A 47 3.59 5.09 -3.26
N ALA A 48 2.91 5.53 -4.32
CA ALA A 48 1.56 6.06 -4.25
C ALA A 48 0.53 4.98 -3.86
N MET A 49 0.62 3.78 -4.43
CA MET A 49 -0.23 2.66 -4.05
C MET A 49 0.01 2.26 -2.59
N PHE A 50 1.27 2.22 -2.15
CA PHE A 50 1.60 1.96 -0.75
C PHE A 50 1.02 3.02 0.19
N ALA A 51 1.19 4.31 -0.13
CA ALA A 51 0.66 5.40 0.69
C ALA A 51 -0.87 5.31 0.81
N ALA A 52 -1.57 5.08 -0.30
CA ALA A 52 -3.02 4.89 -0.28
C ALA A 52 -3.44 3.68 0.56
N LEU A 53 -2.77 2.54 0.40
CA LEU A 53 -3.00 1.35 1.24
C LEU A 53 -2.78 1.68 2.72
N PHE A 54 -1.67 2.35 3.04
CA PHE A 54 -1.31 2.70 4.40
C PHE A 54 -2.33 3.63 5.05
N GLU A 55 -2.94 4.54 4.29
CA GLU A 55 -4.06 5.39 4.74
C GLU A 55 -5.43 4.69 4.73
N GLY A 56 -5.50 3.41 4.36
CA GLY A 56 -6.75 2.65 4.34
C GLY A 56 -7.65 2.93 3.13
N LEU A 57 -7.13 3.62 2.11
CA LEU A 57 -7.82 3.84 0.85
C LEU A 57 -7.75 2.57 -0.04
N ASP A 58 -8.67 2.45 -0.99
CA ASP A 58 -8.57 1.41 -2.02
C ASP A 58 -7.41 1.72 -2.98
N TRP A 59 -6.24 1.23 -2.62
CA TRP A 59 -4.99 1.41 -3.37
C TRP A 59 -5.06 0.90 -4.81
N ARG A 60 -6.00 -0.01 -5.13
CA ARG A 60 -6.18 -0.53 -6.50
C ARG A 60 -6.75 0.51 -7.45
N LEU A 61 -7.33 1.58 -6.92
CA LEU A 61 -7.84 2.72 -7.69
C LEU A 61 -6.73 3.75 -7.96
N VAL A 62 -5.60 3.68 -7.27
CA VAL A 62 -4.46 4.56 -7.56
C VAL A 62 -3.87 4.17 -8.91
N ARG A 63 -3.83 5.15 -9.81
CA ARG A 63 -3.13 5.06 -11.09
C ARG A 63 -1.93 5.99 -11.01
N PRO A 64 -0.71 5.51 -11.30
CA PRO A 64 0.41 6.42 -11.47
C PRO A 64 0.03 7.37 -12.61
N GLU A 65 0.14 8.67 -12.36
CA GLU A 65 0.11 9.64 -13.45
C GLU A 65 1.28 9.31 -14.36
N GLU A 66 1.01 9.02 -15.63
CA GLU A 66 2.08 8.91 -16.61
C GLU A 66 2.83 10.22 -16.59
N ALA A 67 4.12 10.17 -16.22
CA ALA A 67 4.96 11.35 -16.15
C ALA A 67 4.86 12.06 -17.50
N ARG A 68 4.11 13.17 -17.54
CA ARG A 68 3.90 13.92 -18.76
C ARG A 68 5.28 14.44 -19.16
N ARG A 69 5.83 13.87 -20.24
CA ARG A 69 7.10 14.36 -20.79
C ARG A 69 6.90 15.86 -21.03
N PRO A 70 7.72 16.74 -20.43
CA PRO A 70 7.64 18.16 -20.71
C PRO A 70 7.84 18.34 -22.23
N GLN A 71 6.86 18.94 -22.88
CA GLN A 71 6.85 19.11 -24.34
C GLN A 71 7.66 20.32 -24.79
N VAL A 72 8.01 21.20 -23.85
CA VAL A 72 8.80 22.39 -24.09
C VAL A 72 9.87 22.46 -23.00
N ALA A 73 11.12 22.34 -23.42
CA ALA A 73 12.25 22.95 -22.73
C ALA A 73 12.55 24.22 -23.52
N GLY A 74 12.46 25.37 -22.85
CA GLY A 74 12.94 26.64 -23.41
C GLY A 74 14.45 26.68 -23.43
#